data_AF-A0A9N9ARR8-F1
#
_entry.id   AF-A0A9N9ARR8-F1
#
_cell.length_a   1.000
_cell.length_b   1.000
_cell.length_c   1.000
_cell.angle_alpha   90.00
_cell.angle_beta   90.00
_cell.angle_gamma   90.00
#
_symmetry.space_group_name_H-M   'P 1'
#
loop_
_entity.id
_entity.type
_entity.pdbx_description
1 polymer ?
#
loop_
_entity_poly.entity_id
_entity_poly.type
_entity_poly.pdbx_seq_one_letter_code
_entity_poly.pdbx_strand_id
1 'polypeptide(L)'
;MFSVSRRNLCVSTLSQKRFAHDLIIRQRTGKPIIKYGAGGRSSVSGHIATVFGCTGFLGRYIVSKLARQGTQVVVPYRDEDSKRHLKVCGDLGQVVPLEFDLRNEKNIEEAVRHSDIVYNLIGRDHETRNFSFEKVHVEGAAKIARISRELGVSRFVHVSALNADKNSPSKFYRTKALGEEAVRKEFPGATIVRPSAIYGQEDRFLTRYASTKYEYILNGGRSKVRPVHVFDVALALERMFKDESTTGETYELYGPREYTFEQVLDLIDELIDNRRLRFNIPKPIALAVTKAFYLPFLLTISPEDIERLFISDKITLGAKTFEDLGIRPLSLEMNSLGVLRRFRTPKAYDQPLGYSRPIEKNKVEKKREIYTEY
;
A
#
# COMPACT_ATOMS: atom_id res chain seq x y z
N MET A 1 -12.33 66.64 -31.01
CA MET A 1 -12.93 65.29 -30.99
C MET A 1 -11.98 64.32 -31.67
N PHE A 2 -11.12 63.63 -30.91
CA PHE A 2 -10.37 62.48 -31.42
C PHE A 2 -10.48 61.35 -30.39
N SER A 3 -11.23 60.32 -30.78
CA SER A 3 -11.58 59.17 -29.95
C SER A 3 -10.42 58.18 -29.91
N VAL A 4 -9.82 57.99 -28.72
CA VAL A 4 -8.82 56.95 -28.46
C VAL A 4 -9.54 55.62 -28.22
N SER A 5 -9.50 54.74 -29.22
CA SER A 5 -10.00 53.36 -29.11
C SER A 5 -9.03 52.52 -28.27
N ARG A 6 -9.45 52.10 -27.07
CA ARG A 6 -8.74 51.10 -26.27
C ARG A 6 -8.91 49.73 -26.92
N ARG A 7 -7.83 49.22 -27.53
CA ARG A 7 -7.75 47.82 -27.97
C ARG A 7 -7.62 46.92 -26.73
N ASN A 8 -8.65 46.12 -26.48
CA ASN A 8 -8.59 45.02 -25.53
C ASN A 8 -7.55 43.99 -26.00
N LEU A 9 -6.47 43.83 -25.22
CA LEU A 9 -5.53 42.72 -25.37
C LEU A 9 -6.26 41.42 -24.99
N CYS A 10 -6.75 40.70 -25.99
CA CYS A 10 -7.21 39.33 -25.84
C CYS A 10 -5.97 38.48 -25.48
N VAL A 11 -5.90 38.02 -24.24
CA VAL A 11 -4.94 36.98 -23.82
C VAL A 11 -5.32 35.73 -24.60
N SER A 12 -4.58 35.46 -25.68
CA SER A 12 -4.71 34.25 -26.45
C SER A 12 -4.43 33.07 -25.52
N THR A 13 -5.45 32.26 -25.28
CA THR A 13 -5.28 30.92 -24.76
C THR A 13 -4.35 30.19 -25.71
N LEU A 14 -3.12 29.92 -25.27
CA LEU A 14 -2.18 29.08 -25.98
C LEU A 14 -2.79 27.67 -26.06
N SER A 15 -3.54 27.42 -27.13
CA SER A 15 -3.98 26.09 -27.52
C SER A 15 -2.72 25.28 -27.83
N GLN A 16 -2.28 24.46 -26.88
CA GLN A 16 -1.19 23.51 -27.10
C GLN A 16 -1.56 22.64 -28.31
N LYS A 17 -0.71 22.67 -29.34
CA LYS A 17 -0.86 21.80 -30.52
C LYS A 17 -0.79 20.35 -30.05
N ARG A 18 -1.92 19.65 -30.16
CA ARG A 18 -2.04 18.21 -29.89
C ARG A 18 -1.25 17.42 -30.92
N PHE A 19 -0.53 16.41 -30.50
CA PHE A 19 0.27 15.55 -31.38
C PHE A 19 -0.44 14.22 -31.64
N ALA A 20 -0.10 13.51 -32.71
CA ALA A 20 -0.73 12.23 -33.08
C ALA A 20 -0.59 11.12 -32.02
N HIS A 21 0.30 11.28 -31.04
CA HIS A 21 0.45 10.39 -29.89
C HIS A 21 -0.44 10.78 -28.69
N ASP A 22 -1.21 11.89 -28.76
CA ASP A 22 -2.36 12.14 -27.90
C ASP A 22 -3.47 11.14 -28.28
N LEU A 23 -3.20 9.86 -28.04
CA LEU A 23 -4.16 8.78 -28.20
C LEU A 23 -5.34 9.13 -27.31
N ILE A 24 -6.46 9.46 -27.95
CA ILE A 24 -7.69 9.91 -27.32
C ILE A 24 -8.17 8.80 -26.40
N ILE A 25 -7.87 8.87 -25.10
CA ILE A 25 -8.58 8.04 -24.14
C ILE A 25 -10.00 8.60 -24.15
N ARG A 26 -11.02 7.74 -24.30
CA ARG A 26 -12.39 8.19 -24.06
C ARG A 26 -12.47 8.54 -22.58
N GLN A 27 -12.22 9.81 -22.24
CA GLN A 27 -12.21 10.38 -20.89
C GLN A 27 -13.46 9.99 -20.08
N ARG A 28 -14.55 9.63 -20.77
CA ARG A 28 -15.85 9.24 -20.21
C ARG A 28 -16.10 7.74 -20.08
N THR A 29 -15.42 6.87 -20.85
CA THR A 29 -15.66 5.41 -20.81
C THR A 29 -14.48 4.59 -20.33
N GLY A 30 -13.27 5.16 -20.23
CA GLY A 30 -12.07 4.45 -19.73
C GLY A 30 -11.66 3.22 -20.56
N LYS A 31 -12.17 3.08 -21.80
CA LYS A 31 -11.87 1.96 -22.70
C LYS A 31 -10.74 2.35 -23.66
N PRO A 32 -9.76 1.46 -23.90
CA PRO A 32 -8.64 1.75 -24.77
C PRO A 32 -9.12 1.77 -26.23
N ILE A 33 -8.61 2.70 -27.05
CA ILE A 33 -8.96 2.76 -28.48
C ILE A 33 -8.39 1.57 -29.24
N ILE A 34 -7.16 1.16 -28.91
CA ILE A 34 -6.43 0.10 -29.61
C ILE A 34 -5.86 -0.87 -28.58
N LYS A 35 -6.25 -2.14 -28.69
CA LYS A 35 -5.64 -3.25 -27.97
C LYS A 35 -5.06 -4.22 -28.99
N TYR A 36 -3.80 -4.63 -28.80
CA TYR A 36 -3.10 -5.53 -29.72
C TYR A 36 -2.39 -6.66 -28.97
N GLY A 37 -2.38 -7.87 -29.55
CA GLY A 37 -1.72 -9.05 -29.01
C GLY A 37 -2.63 -9.96 -28.17
N ALA A 38 -2.13 -11.16 -27.86
CA ALA A 38 -2.83 -12.21 -27.12
C ALA A 38 -3.01 -11.91 -25.61
N GLY A 39 -2.47 -10.79 -25.13
CA GLY A 39 -2.35 -10.47 -23.71
C GLY A 39 -1.05 -10.99 -23.14
N GLY A 40 -0.34 -10.16 -22.36
CA GLY A 40 0.96 -10.49 -21.81
C GLY A 40 1.95 -9.33 -21.90
N ARG A 41 3.21 -9.60 -21.56
CA ARG A 41 4.24 -8.58 -21.32
C ARG A 41 4.50 -7.69 -22.55
N SER A 42 4.52 -8.27 -23.74
CA SER A 42 4.78 -7.56 -25.01
C SER A 42 3.51 -7.22 -25.79
N SER A 43 2.33 -7.52 -25.23
CA SER A 43 1.07 -7.06 -25.80
C SER A 43 0.87 -5.57 -25.50
N VAL A 44 -0.08 -4.92 -26.17
CA VAL A 44 -0.46 -3.54 -25.89
C VAL A 44 -1.89 -3.55 -25.39
N SER A 45 -2.08 -3.24 -24.11
CA SER A 45 -3.42 -3.13 -23.52
C SER A 45 -4.14 -1.86 -24.00
N GLY A 46 -3.39 -0.87 -24.47
CA GLY A 46 -3.89 0.45 -24.88
C GLY A 46 -4.13 1.40 -23.72
N HIS A 47 -3.75 0.98 -22.51
CA HIS A 47 -3.94 1.74 -21.29
C HIS A 47 -2.64 2.34 -20.77
N ILE A 48 -2.77 3.50 -20.15
CA ILE A 48 -1.66 4.20 -19.48
C ILE A 48 -2.03 4.39 -18.01
N ALA A 49 -1.19 3.88 -17.12
CA ALA A 49 -1.40 3.93 -15.68
C ALA A 49 -0.28 4.71 -14.99
N THR A 50 -0.63 5.67 -14.15
CA THR A 50 0.34 6.38 -13.31
C THR A 50 0.27 5.86 -11.88
N VAL A 51 1.40 5.39 -11.35
CA VAL A 51 1.47 4.78 -10.01
C VAL A 51 2.32 5.63 -9.09
N PHE A 52 1.67 6.52 -8.34
CA PHE A 52 2.32 7.26 -7.26
C PHE A 52 2.62 6.32 -6.08
N GLY A 53 3.84 6.39 -5.53
CA GLY A 53 4.29 5.46 -4.49
C GLY A 53 4.76 4.09 -5.02
N CYS A 54 5.01 3.99 -6.33
CA CYS A 54 5.54 2.80 -7.01
C CYS A 54 6.85 2.25 -6.42
N THR A 55 7.71 3.10 -5.87
CA THR A 55 8.98 2.70 -5.24
C THR A 55 8.80 1.96 -3.90
N GLY A 56 7.60 2.01 -3.33
CA GLY A 56 7.28 1.38 -2.06
C GLY A 56 7.08 -0.14 -2.13
N PHE A 57 6.61 -0.70 -1.01
CA PHE A 57 6.31 -2.12 -0.88
C PHE A 57 5.17 -2.55 -1.81
N LEU A 58 3.99 -1.96 -1.69
CA LEU A 58 2.83 -2.34 -2.52
C LEU A 58 2.99 -1.90 -4.00
N GLY A 59 3.65 -0.76 -4.24
CA GLY A 59 3.83 -0.17 -5.56
C GLY A 59 4.48 -1.10 -6.58
N ARG A 60 5.56 -1.79 -6.21
CA ARG A 60 6.27 -2.72 -7.12
C ARG A 60 5.38 -3.85 -7.62
N TYR A 61 4.47 -4.36 -6.78
CA TYR A 61 3.60 -5.47 -7.14
C TYR A 61 2.54 -5.04 -8.16
N ILE A 62 2.00 -3.83 -8.00
CA ILE A 62 1.03 -3.27 -8.94
C ILE A 62 1.71 -2.95 -10.27
N VAL A 63 2.87 -2.28 -10.25
CA VAL A 63 3.65 -1.99 -11.47
C VAL A 63 3.98 -3.29 -12.21
N SER A 64 4.44 -4.31 -11.50
CA SER A 64 4.73 -5.63 -12.07
C SER A 64 3.49 -6.28 -12.72
N LYS A 65 2.33 -6.22 -12.07
CA LYS A 65 1.08 -6.76 -12.61
C LYS A 65 0.59 -6.02 -13.85
N LEU A 66 0.57 -4.68 -13.80
CA LEU A 66 0.13 -3.86 -14.93
C LEU A 66 1.08 -4.01 -16.13
N ALA A 67 2.39 -3.93 -15.89
CA ALA A 67 3.39 -4.08 -16.93
C ALA A 67 3.40 -5.49 -17.56
N ARG A 68 3.12 -6.53 -16.78
CA ARG A 68 2.95 -7.91 -17.29
C ARG A 68 1.73 -8.07 -18.22
N GLN A 69 0.77 -7.15 -18.16
CA GLN A 69 -0.39 -7.13 -19.06
C GLN A 69 -0.15 -6.32 -20.34
N GLY A 70 1.02 -5.68 -20.47
CA GLY A 70 1.29 -4.79 -21.60
C GLY A 70 0.65 -3.41 -21.46
N THR A 71 0.33 -3.01 -20.23
CA THR A 71 -0.10 -1.65 -19.89
C THR A 71 1.13 -0.79 -19.70
N GLN A 72 1.13 0.40 -20.30
CA GLN A 72 2.20 1.36 -20.07
C GLN A 72 2.03 1.96 -18.68
N VAL A 73 3.08 1.88 -17.87
CA VAL A 73 3.10 2.35 -16.50
C VAL A 73 4.06 3.51 -16.37
N VAL A 74 3.52 4.68 -16.06
CA VAL A 74 4.29 5.85 -15.65
C VAL A 74 4.62 5.71 -14.17
N VAL A 75 5.91 5.79 -13.87
CA VAL A 75 6.50 5.52 -12.55
C VAL A 75 7.10 6.82 -12.02
N PRO A 76 6.28 7.68 -11.38
CA PRO A 76 6.77 8.89 -10.73
C PRO A 76 7.65 8.51 -9.54
N TYR A 77 8.93 8.92 -9.56
CA TYR A 77 9.91 8.64 -8.51
C TYR A 77 10.57 9.92 -8.01
N ARG A 78 11.13 9.86 -6.80
CA ARG A 78 11.87 10.98 -6.17
C ARG A 78 13.35 10.68 -5.95
N ASP A 79 13.71 9.41 -5.95
CA ASP A 79 15.07 8.93 -5.73
C ASP A 79 15.46 7.98 -6.87
N GLU A 80 16.59 8.26 -7.53
CA GLU A 80 17.00 7.64 -8.80
C GLU A 80 17.26 6.13 -8.65
N ASP A 81 17.78 5.71 -7.50
CA ASP A 81 18.11 4.31 -7.23
C ASP A 81 16.87 3.48 -6.92
N SER A 82 15.90 4.10 -6.24
CA SER A 82 14.66 3.46 -5.84
C SER A 82 13.82 2.93 -7.01
N LYS A 83 13.95 3.46 -8.24
CA LYS A 83 13.19 2.99 -9.41
C LYS A 83 13.85 1.82 -10.17
N ARG A 84 15.12 1.51 -9.93
CA ARG A 84 15.91 0.59 -10.79
C ARG A 84 15.26 -0.79 -10.95
N HIS A 85 14.72 -1.34 -9.85
CA HIS A 85 14.07 -2.66 -9.83
C HIS A 85 12.75 -2.72 -10.63
N LEU A 86 12.13 -1.58 -10.92
CA LEU A 86 10.87 -1.53 -11.67
C LEU A 86 11.10 -1.61 -13.19
N LYS A 87 12.30 -1.24 -13.67
CA LYS A 87 12.63 -1.25 -15.11
C LYS A 87 12.48 -2.65 -15.73
N VAL A 88 12.77 -3.71 -14.96
CA VAL A 88 12.69 -5.09 -15.45
C VAL A 88 11.25 -5.64 -15.47
N CYS A 89 10.29 -4.96 -14.85
CA CYS A 89 8.91 -5.43 -14.72
C CYS A 89 8.13 -5.42 -16.05
N GLY A 90 8.47 -4.51 -16.97
CA GLY A 90 7.80 -4.37 -18.27
C GLY A 90 8.75 -4.53 -19.46
N ASP A 91 8.16 -4.70 -20.64
CA ASP A 91 8.92 -4.65 -21.89
C ASP A 91 9.45 -3.23 -22.17
N LEU A 92 10.27 -3.09 -23.21
CA LEU A 92 10.84 -1.81 -23.61
C LEU A 92 9.73 -0.75 -23.82
N GLY A 93 9.90 0.42 -23.21
CA GLY A 93 8.95 1.53 -23.31
C GLY A 93 7.67 1.39 -22.47
N GLN A 94 7.43 0.23 -21.84
CA GLN A 94 6.25 0.02 -20.99
C GLN A 94 6.39 0.68 -19.62
N VAL A 95 7.58 0.66 -19.01
CA VAL A 95 7.83 1.32 -17.73
C VAL A 95 8.54 2.64 -17.97
N VAL A 96 7.84 3.75 -17.75
CA VAL A 96 8.34 5.11 -18.01
C VAL A 96 8.60 5.82 -16.68
N PRO A 97 9.86 5.89 -16.22
CA PRO A 97 10.19 6.60 -14.99
C PRO A 97 10.17 8.12 -15.21
N LEU A 98 9.50 8.86 -14.34
CA LEU A 98 9.49 10.34 -14.34
C LEU A 98 9.85 10.87 -12.95
N GLU A 99 10.74 11.87 -12.91
CA GLU A 99 11.09 12.50 -11.63
C GLU A 99 9.97 13.43 -11.17
N PHE A 100 9.56 13.33 -9.90
CA PHE A 100 8.53 14.20 -9.35
C PHE A 100 8.80 14.60 -7.90
N ASP A 101 8.28 15.77 -7.53
CA ASP A 101 8.14 16.21 -6.14
C ASP A 101 6.66 16.47 -5.86
N LEU A 102 6.17 15.99 -4.71
CA LEU A 102 4.81 16.21 -4.23
C LEU A 102 4.50 17.70 -4.01
N ARG A 103 5.53 18.53 -3.82
CA ARG A 103 5.38 19.97 -3.63
C ARG A 103 5.14 20.72 -4.94
N ASN A 104 5.62 20.17 -6.06
CA ASN A 104 5.56 20.84 -7.35
C ASN A 104 4.40 20.28 -8.19
N GLU A 105 3.37 21.10 -8.40
CA GLU A 105 2.15 20.70 -9.11
C GLU A 105 2.42 20.41 -10.59
N LYS A 106 3.38 21.08 -11.23
CA LYS A 106 3.73 20.84 -12.64
C LYS A 106 4.25 19.43 -12.87
N ASN A 107 5.07 18.91 -11.96
CA ASN A 107 5.60 17.55 -12.07
C ASN A 107 4.48 16.51 -11.92
N ILE A 108 3.47 16.79 -11.09
CA ILE A 108 2.28 15.93 -10.94
C ILE A 108 1.46 15.97 -12.23
N GLU A 109 1.26 17.16 -12.80
CA GLU A 109 0.55 17.34 -14.08
C GLU A 109 1.23 16.56 -15.22
N GLU A 110 2.56 16.68 -15.35
CA GLU A 110 3.35 15.95 -16.35
C GLU A 110 3.25 14.43 -16.17
N ALA A 111 3.30 13.95 -14.93
CA ALA A 111 3.14 12.52 -14.66
C ALA A 111 1.75 12.01 -15.02
N VAL A 112 0.70 12.84 -14.90
CA VAL A 112 -0.70 12.42 -15.07
C VAL A 112 -1.23 12.67 -16.49
N ARG A 113 -0.62 13.56 -17.28
CA ARG A 113 -1.12 14.09 -18.56
C ARG A 113 -1.75 13.06 -19.52
N HIS A 114 -1.18 11.86 -19.64
CA HIS A 114 -1.65 10.82 -20.57
C HIS A 114 -2.26 9.60 -19.85
N SER A 115 -2.62 9.72 -18.57
CA SER A 115 -3.03 8.56 -17.76
C SER A 115 -4.53 8.32 -17.80
N ASP A 116 -4.93 7.07 -18.03
CA ASP A 116 -6.32 6.61 -17.91
C ASP A 116 -6.69 6.42 -16.43
N ILE A 117 -5.73 5.86 -15.70
CA ILE A 117 -5.84 5.49 -14.30
C ILE A 117 -4.66 6.04 -13.51
N VAL A 118 -4.98 6.58 -12.35
CA VAL A 118 -3.99 7.02 -11.37
C VAL A 118 -4.17 6.25 -10.08
N TYR A 119 -3.11 5.57 -9.65
CA TYR A 119 -3.02 4.93 -8.35
C TYR A 119 -2.23 5.80 -7.40
N ASN A 120 -2.83 6.15 -6.26
CA ASN A 120 -2.15 6.85 -5.18
C ASN A 120 -1.84 5.89 -4.03
N LEU A 121 -0.58 5.47 -3.94
CA LEU A 121 -0.01 4.62 -2.89
C LEU A 121 0.95 5.42 -1.99
N ILE A 122 0.96 6.75 -2.09
CA ILE A 122 1.86 7.57 -1.28
C ILE A 122 1.46 7.45 0.18
N GLY A 123 2.42 6.95 0.97
CA GLY A 123 2.24 6.75 2.39
C GLY A 123 3.58 6.59 3.10
N ARG A 124 3.62 6.99 4.37
CA ARG A 124 4.75 6.75 5.24
C ARG A 124 4.23 6.41 6.63
N ASP A 125 4.93 5.54 7.33
CA ASP A 125 4.59 5.12 8.69
C ASP A 125 5.05 6.11 9.77
N HIS A 126 6.00 6.99 9.42
CA HIS A 126 6.60 7.97 10.31
C HIS A 126 6.69 9.33 9.63
N GLU A 127 6.62 10.40 10.42
CA GLU A 127 6.85 11.75 9.93
C GLU A 127 8.33 11.96 9.64
N THR A 128 8.62 12.62 8.53
CA THR A 128 9.97 13.09 8.21
C THR A 128 10.04 14.58 8.53
N ARG A 129 11.22 15.10 8.88
CA ARG A 129 11.42 16.54 9.18
C ARG A 129 10.78 17.48 8.15
N ASN A 130 10.85 17.11 6.87
CA ASN A 130 10.38 17.93 5.75
C ASN A 130 8.92 17.64 5.35
N PHE A 131 8.34 16.52 5.79
CA PHE A 131 7.03 16.02 5.37
C PHE A 131 6.29 15.43 6.57
N SER A 132 5.29 16.17 7.07
CA SER A 132 4.35 15.72 8.10
C SER A 132 3.27 14.82 7.50
N PHE A 133 2.55 14.08 8.35
CA PHE A 133 1.45 13.21 7.88
C PHE A 133 0.35 14.00 7.15
N GLU A 134 -0.01 15.19 7.63
CA GLU A 134 -1.04 16.03 7.00
C GLU A 134 -0.65 16.45 5.58
N LYS A 135 0.60 16.89 5.39
CA LYS A 135 1.12 17.29 4.07
C LYS A 135 1.13 16.13 3.08
N VAL A 136 1.39 14.91 3.55
CA VAL A 136 1.48 13.72 2.68
C VAL A 136 0.12 13.09 2.43
N HIS A 137 -0.65 12.82 3.48
CA HIS A 137 -1.91 12.07 3.40
C HIS A 137 -3.10 12.93 3.03
N VAL A 138 -3.13 14.22 3.43
CA VAL A 138 -4.27 15.11 3.16
C VAL A 138 -3.95 16.00 1.97
N GLU A 139 -3.01 16.94 2.10
CA GLU A 139 -2.70 17.91 1.05
C GLU A 139 -2.18 17.23 -0.21
N GLY A 140 -1.23 16.30 -0.07
CA GLY A 140 -0.64 15.57 -1.19
C GLY A 140 -1.67 14.72 -1.94
N ALA A 141 -2.53 14.01 -1.22
CA ALA A 141 -3.57 13.19 -1.84
C ALA A 141 -4.64 14.04 -2.55
N ALA A 142 -5.05 15.16 -1.92
CA ALA A 142 -6.00 16.11 -2.50
C ALA A 142 -5.45 16.75 -3.78
N LYS A 143 -4.18 17.17 -3.79
CA LYS A 143 -3.53 17.75 -4.98
C LYS A 143 -3.51 16.77 -6.15
N ILE A 144 -3.10 15.53 -5.92
CA ILE A 144 -3.06 14.51 -6.97
C ILE A 144 -4.49 14.22 -7.48
N ALA A 145 -5.47 14.11 -6.59
CA ALA A 145 -6.87 13.88 -6.98
C ALA A 145 -7.44 15.06 -7.81
N ARG A 146 -7.18 16.30 -7.39
CA ARG A 146 -7.60 17.52 -8.10
C ARG A 146 -6.99 17.58 -9.49
N ILE A 147 -5.67 17.43 -9.61
CA ILE A 147 -4.94 17.47 -10.90
C ILE A 147 -5.42 16.33 -11.82
N SER A 148 -5.65 15.14 -11.25
CA SER A 148 -6.19 14.00 -12.02
C SER A 148 -7.58 14.29 -12.58
N ARG A 149 -8.44 14.97 -11.80
CA ARG A 149 -9.75 15.42 -12.29
C ARG A 149 -9.62 16.46 -13.38
N GLU A 150 -8.76 17.47 -13.19
CA GLU A 150 -8.53 18.57 -14.16
C GLU A 150 -8.03 18.05 -15.52
N LEU A 151 -7.19 17.01 -15.51
CA LEU A 151 -6.68 16.34 -16.70
C LEU A 151 -7.65 15.30 -17.30
N GLY A 152 -8.79 15.06 -16.66
CA GLY A 152 -9.83 14.16 -17.18
C GLY A 152 -9.49 12.67 -17.05
N VAL A 153 -8.70 12.29 -16.02
CA VAL A 153 -8.41 10.88 -15.71
C VAL A 153 -9.72 10.13 -15.46
N SER A 154 -9.89 8.98 -16.11
CA SER A 154 -11.13 8.19 -16.01
C SER A 154 -11.26 7.48 -14.66
N ARG A 155 -10.15 7.00 -14.09
CA ARG A 155 -10.15 6.19 -12.86
C ARG A 155 -9.12 6.71 -11.87
N PHE A 156 -9.55 6.97 -10.63
CA PHE A 156 -8.64 7.34 -9.55
C PHE A 156 -8.77 6.33 -8.41
N VAL A 157 -7.66 5.70 -8.02
CA VAL A 157 -7.64 4.71 -6.93
C VAL A 157 -6.74 5.22 -5.82
N HIS A 158 -7.31 5.40 -4.63
CA HIS A 158 -6.59 5.88 -3.45
C HIS A 158 -6.44 4.76 -2.42
N VAL A 159 -5.20 4.48 -2.00
CA VAL A 159 -4.93 3.48 -0.97
C VAL A 159 -4.70 4.14 0.39
N SER A 160 -5.63 3.83 1.30
CA SER A 160 -5.65 4.26 2.67
C SER A 160 -5.25 3.11 3.61
N ALA A 161 -5.90 2.94 4.75
CA ALA A 161 -5.68 1.88 5.72
C ALA A 161 -7.02 1.44 6.35
N LEU A 162 -7.11 0.19 6.80
CA LEU A 162 -8.33 -0.37 7.39
C LEU A 162 -8.88 0.47 8.56
N ASN A 163 -8.02 0.82 9.53
CA ASN A 163 -8.42 1.56 10.73
C ASN A 163 -8.43 3.09 10.53
N ALA A 164 -8.64 3.58 9.31
CA ALA A 164 -8.72 5.00 9.02
C ALA A 164 -9.98 5.60 9.68
N ASP A 165 -9.79 6.28 10.81
CA ASP A 165 -10.83 6.96 11.56
C ASP A 165 -10.31 8.32 12.06
N LYS A 166 -11.13 9.37 11.88
CA LYS A 166 -10.86 10.74 12.33
C LYS A 166 -10.70 10.87 13.84
N ASN A 167 -11.33 9.98 14.59
CA ASN A 167 -11.30 9.99 16.05
C ASN A 167 -10.25 9.03 16.62
N SER A 168 -9.44 8.39 15.76
CA SER A 168 -8.39 7.48 16.19
C SER A 168 -7.33 8.21 17.02
N PRO A 169 -6.77 7.61 18.09
CA PRO A 169 -5.67 8.24 18.84
C PRO A 169 -4.40 8.40 17.99
N SER A 170 -4.21 7.51 17.02
CA SER A 170 -3.10 7.51 16.06
C SER A 170 -3.22 8.68 15.07
N LYS A 171 -2.17 9.49 14.93
CA LYS A 171 -2.15 10.59 13.94
C LYS A 171 -2.14 10.04 12.51
N PHE A 172 -1.51 8.90 12.28
CA PHE A 172 -1.49 8.22 10.99
C PHE A 172 -2.91 7.85 10.52
N TYR A 173 -3.70 7.19 11.37
CA TYR A 173 -5.06 6.80 11.00
C TYR A 173 -6.00 7.99 10.82
N ARG A 174 -5.88 9.03 11.67
CA ARG A 174 -6.65 10.28 11.52
C ARG A 174 -6.39 10.97 10.20
N THR A 175 -5.12 11.15 9.85
CA THR A 175 -4.74 11.84 8.61
C THR A 175 -5.06 11.02 7.37
N LYS A 176 -5.05 9.68 7.46
CA LYS A 176 -5.58 8.81 6.40
C LYS A 176 -7.08 9.00 6.19
N ALA A 177 -7.89 9.05 7.26
CA ALA A 177 -9.33 9.33 7.16
C ALA A 177 -9.61 10.73 6.56
N LEU A 178 -8.88 11.76 6.99
CA LEU A 178 -8.99 13.10 6.41
C LEU A 178 -8.55 13.14 4.94
N GLY A 179 -7.54 12.35 4.57
CA GLY A 179 -7.09 12.20 3.19
C GLY A 179 -8.13 11.55 2.30
N GLU A 180 -8.83 10.52 2.78
CA GLU A 180 -9.94 9.90 2.06
C GLU A 180 -11.05 10.90 1.73
N GLU A 181 -11.43 11.74 2.68
CA GLU A 181 -12.45 12.77 2.45
C GLU A 181 -11.99 13.86 1.50
N ALA A 182 -10.75 14.30 1.61
CA ALA A 182 -10.18 15.29 0.71
C ALA A 182 -10.12 14.75 -0.73
N VAL A 183 -9.71 13.49 -0.90
CA VAL A 183 -9.75 12.81 -2.20
C VAL A 183 -11.17 12.69 -2.72
N ARG A 184 -12.13 12.29 -1.88
CA ARG A 184 -13.54 12.16 -2.26
C ARG A 184 -14.15 13.49 -2.70
N LYS A 185 -13.76 14.58 -2.04
CA LYS A 185 -14.19 15.94 -2.38
C LYS A 185 -13.65 16.39 -3.74
N GLU A 186 -12.36 16.15 -4.00
CA GLU A 186 -11.71 16.56 -5.25
C GLU A 186 -12.02 15.63 -6.43
N PHE A 187 -12.23 14.33 -6.18
CA PHE A 187 -12.55 13.32 -7.18
C PHE A 187 -13.65 12.38 -6.64
N PRO A 188 -14.95 12.73 -6.83
CA PRO A 188 -16.07 11.95 -6.28
C PRO A 188 -16.11 10.48 -6.71
N GLY A 189 -15.71 10.19 -7.96
CA GLY A 189 -15.65 8.84 -8.51
C GLY A 189 -14.47 7.99 -8.04
N ALA A 190 -13.68 8.46 -7.06
CA ALA A 190 -12.47 7.78 -6.60
C ALA A 190 -12.82 6.43 -5.97
N THR A 191 -12.03 5.40 -6.26
CA THR A 191 -12.12 4.13 -5.54
C THR A 191 -11.19 4.22 -4.33
N ILE A 192 -11.72 4.05 -3.12
CA ILE A 192 -10.91 4.06 -1.90
C ILE A 192 -10.68 2.62 -1.47
N VAL A 193 -9.41 2.28 -1.22
CA VAL A 193 -9.00 0.94 -0.82
C VAL A 193 -8.35 1.02 0.54
N ARG A 194 -8.90 0.29 1.51
CA ARG A 194 -8.47 0.23 2.90
C ARG A 194 -7.90 -1.16 3.21
N PRO A 195 -6.62 -1.42 2.90
CA PRO A 195 -5.99 -2.66 3.28
C PRO A 195 -5.71 -2.73 4.78
N SER A 196 -5.78 -3.93 5.35
CA SER A 196 -5.18 -4.25 6.65
C SER A 196 -3.65 -4.32 6.52
N ALA A 197 -2.96 -4.76 7.57
CA ALA A 197 -1.51 -4.99 7.59
C ALA A 197 -1.10 -5.92 6.44
N ILE A 198 -0.44 -5.35 5.44
CA ILE A 198 -0.01 -6.08 4.25
C ILE A 198 1.30 -6.79 4.54
N TYR A 199 1.37 -8.09 4.26
CA TYR A 199 2.59 -8.90 4.37
C TYR A 199 3.05 -9.44 3.01
N GLY A 200 4.35 -9.72 2.91
CA GLY A 200 5.03 -10.14 1.68
C GLY A 200 6.55 -10.00 1.79
N GLN A 201 7.29 -10.25 0.71
CA GLN A 201 8.75 -10.43 0.75
C GLN A 201 9.53 -9.22 1.27
N GLU A 202 9.01 -8.00 1.14
CA GLU A 202 9.66 -6.76 1.60
C GLU A 202 8.78 -5.99 2.57
N ASP A 203 7.91 -6.71 3.28
CA ASP A 203 7.05 -6.10 4.27
C ASP A 203 7.84 -5.53 5.45
N ARG A 204 7.18 -4.64 6.19
CA ARG A 204 7.66 -4.17 7.50
C ARG A 204 6.86 -4.74 8.65
N PHE A 205 5.84 -5.54 8.35
CA PHE A 205 4.98 -6.17 9.33
C PHE A 205 5.66 -7.42 9.90
N LEU A 206 5.82 -8.50 9.12
CA LEU A 206 6.46 -9.73 9.59
C LEU A 206 7.97 -9.59 9.72
N THR A 207 8.62 -9.01 8.70
CA THR A 207 10.08 -8.91 8.62
C THR A 207 10.70 -8.16 9.80
N ARG A 208 10.03 -7.12 10.32
CA ARG A 208 10.49 -6.34 11.47
C ARG A 208 10.62 -7.20 12.73
N TYR A 209 9.63 -8.06 12.98
CA TYR A 209 9.65 -8.96 14.13
C TYR A 209 10.61 -10.14 13.89
N ALA A 210 10.70 -10.61 12.65
CA ALA A 210 11.61 -11.68 12.25
C ALA A 210 13.10 -11.32 12.43
N SER A 211 13.48 -10.06 12.24
CA SER A 211 14.88 -9.62 12.32
C SER A 211 15.43 -9.46 13.74
N THR A 212 14.58 -9.49 14.78
CA THR A 212 14.97 -9.11 16.14
C THR A 212 14.95 -10.30 17.09
N LYS A 213 15.95 -10.43 17.97
CA LYS A 213 16.04 -11.52 18.97
C LYS A 213 15.22 -11.23 20.24
N TYR A 214 15.04 -9.97 20.57
CA TYR A 214 14.31 -9.48 21.74
C TYR A 214 13.11 -8.68 21.25
N GLU A 215 11.92 -9.05 21.71
CA GLU A 215 10.68 -8.39 21.27
C GLU A 215 9.92 -7.82 22.46
N TYR A 216 9.38 -6.62 22.28
CA TYR A 216 8.51 -5.99 23.25
C TYR A 216 7.07 -6.26 22.87
N ILE A 217 6.36 -7.02 23.69
CA ILE A 217 4.93 -7.16 23.55
C ILE A 217 4.29 -5.91 24.16
N LEU A 218 3.49 -5.23 23.35
CA LEU A 218 2.64 -4.14 23.80
C LEU A 218 1.25 -4.69 24.10
N ASN A 219 0.62 -4.22 25.19
CA ASN A 219 -0.72 -4.63 25.60
C ASN A 219 -0.92 -6.14 25.85
N GLY A 220 0.16 -6.87 26.18
CA GLY A 220 0.11 -8.33 26.25
C GLY A 220 -0.32 -9.01 24.93
N GLY A 221 -0.15 -8.36 23.78
CA GLY A 221 -0.38 -8.96 22.46
C GLY A 221 -1.85 -9.16 22.11
N ARG A 222 -2.76 -8.52 22.85
CA ARG A 222 -4.22 -8.67 22.72
C ARG A 222 -4.82 -7.92 21.54
N SER A 223 -4.07 -7.03 20.89
CA SER A 223 -4.55 -6.32 19.71
C SER A 223 -4.83 -7.30 18.58
N LYS A 224 -5.97 -7.10 17.90
CA LYS A 224 -6.43 -7.97 16.83
C LYS A 224 -6.02 -7.40 15.47
N VAL A 225 -5.51 -8.24 14.59
CA VAL A 225 -5.05 -7.89 13.24
C VAL A 225 -5.56 -8.91 12.22
N ARG A 226 -5.87 -8.45 11.00
CA ARG A 226 -6.32 -9.28 9.86
C ARG A 226 -5.37 -9.18 8.67
N PRO A 227 -4.14 -9.69 8.79
CA PRO A 227 -3.08 -9.46 7.81
C PRO A 227 -3.44 -10.03 6.44
N VAL A 228 -3.07 -9.29 5.39
CA VAL A 228 -3.44 -9.57 4.00
C VAL A 228 -2.20 -9.73 3.13
N HIS A 229 -2.23 -10.68 2.20
CA HIS A 229 -1.10 -10.92 1.30
C HIS A 229 -0.99 -9.82 0.24
N VAL A 230 0.22 -9.32 -0.02
CA VAL A 230 0.44 -8.23 -0.98
C VAL A 230 -0.01 -8.56 -2.41
N PHE A 231 0.16 -9.81 -2.86
CA PHE A 231 -0.34 -10.25 -4.17
C PHE A 231 -1.87 -10.13 -4.31
N ASP A 232 -2.62 -10.38 -3.24
CA ASP A 232 -4.09 -10.30 -3.28
C ASP A 232 -4.55 -8.85 -3.35
N VAL A 233 -3.91 -7.96 -2.58
CA VAL A 233 -4.15 -6.51 -2.66
C VAL A 233 -3.80 -5.97 -4.06
N ALA A 234 -2.66 -6.38 -4.62
CA ALA A 234 -2.27 -5.95 -5.95
C ALA A 234 -3.20 -6.51 -7.03
N LEU A 235 -3.73 -7.73 -6.86
CA LEU A 235 -4.73 -8.33 -7.73
C LEU A 235 -6.10 -7.64 -7.61
N ALA A 236 -6.48 -7.18 -6.41
CA ALA A 236 -7.67 -6.37 -6.21
C ALA A 236 -7.57 -5.04 -6.96
N LEU A 237 -6.44 -4.34 -6.83
CA LEU A 237 -6.19 -3.07 -7.52
C LEU A 237 -6.17 -3.22 -9.06
N GLU A 238 -5.68 -4.35 -9.55
CA GLU A 238 -5.73 -4.72 -10.97
C GLU A 238 -7.16 -5.00 -11.45
N ARG A 239 -8.01 -5.63 -10.62
CA ARG A 239 -9.43 -5.87 -10.95
C ARG A 239 -10.24 -4.58 -10.92
N MET A 240 -10.04 -3.72 -9.92
CA MET A 240 -10.70 -2.41 -9.82
C MET A 240 -10.44 -1.52 -11.04
N PHE A 241 -9.29 -1.67 -11.68
CA PHE A 241 -9.01 -0.99 -12.94
C PHE A 241 -9.95 -1.41 -14.07
N LYS A 242 -10.25 -2.70 -14.19
CA LYS A 242 -11.07 -3.26 -15.28
C LYS A 242 -12.57 -3.16 -15.02
N ASP A 243 -12.97 -3.20 -13.76
CA ASP A 243 -14.37 -3.24 -13.36
C ASP A 243 -14.93 -1.84 -13.07
N GLU A 244 -15.88 -1.41 -13.91
CA GLU A 244 -16.57 -0.12 -13.83
C GLU A 244 -17.40 0.00 -12.54
N SER A 245 -17.85 -1.12 -11.96
CA SER A 245 -18.68 -1.16 -10.74
C SER A 245 -17.97 -0.67 -9.48
N THR A 246 -16.64 -0.61 -9.52
CA THR A 246 -15.81 -0.19 -8.37
C THR A 246 -15.68 1.33 -8.25
N THR A 247 -16.21 2.11 -9.21
CA THR A 247 -16.19 3.58 -9.21
C THR A 247 -16.93 4.19 -8.03
N GLY A 248 -16.28 5.10 -7.30
CA GLY A 248 -16.91 5.79 -6.17
C GLY A 248 -17.05 4.93 -4.91
N GLU A 249 -16.58 3.69 -4.93
CA GLU A 249 -16.77 2.75 -3.83
C GLU A 249 -15.61 2.77 -2.83
N THR A 250 -15.85 2.16 -1.68
CA THR A 250 -14.83 1.94 -0.64
C THR A 250 -14.70 0.44 -0.37
N TYR A 251 -13.50 -0.11 -0.53
CA TYR A 251 -13.20 -1.51 -0.32
C TYR A 251 -12.31 -1.71 0.90
N GLU A 252 -12.72 -2.57 1.82
CA GLU A 252 -11.92 -3.01 2.96
C GLU A 252 -11.28 -4.35 2.62
N LEU A 253 -9.94 -4.35 2.50
CA LEU A 253 -9.17 -5.51 2.09
C LEU A 253 -8.45 -6.12 3.29
N TYR A 254 -9.04 -7.15 3.87
CA TYR A 254 -8.50 -7.85 5.04
C TYR A 254 -8.35 -9.36 4.80
N GLY A 255 -7.47 -10.00 5.57
CA GLY A 255 -7.25 -11.43 5.49
C GLY A 255 -8.41 -12.27 6.05
N PRO A 256 -8.50 -13.55 5.67
CA PRO A 256 -9.66 -14.40 6.00
C PRO A 256 -9.80 -14.73 7.50
N ARG A 257 -8.73 -14.59 8.29
CA ARG A 257 -8.70 -14.93 9.71
C ARG A 257 -8.24 -13.74 10.54
N GLU A 258 -8.90 -13.54 11.68
CA GLU A 258 -8.46 -12.62 12.72
C GLU A 258 -7.42 -13.31 13.61
N TYR A 259 -6.32 -12.61 13.86
CA TYR A 259 -5.25 -13.06 14.75
C TYR A 259 -5.09 -12.06 15.89
N THR A 260 -4.76 -12.55 17.08
CA THR A 260 -4.14 -11.66 18.07
C THR A 260 -2.70 -11.40 17.66
N PHE A 261 -2.16 -10.27 18.08
CA PHE A 261 -0.77 -9.93 17.80
C PHE A 261 0.19 -10.97 18.42
N GLU A 262 -0.17 -11.54 19.57
CA GLU A 262 0.54 -12.67 20.17
C GLU A 262 0.56 -13.91 19.26
N GLN A 263 -0.57 -14.28 18.66
CA GLN A 263 -0.64 -15.40 17.71
C GLN A 263 0.22 -15.16 16.47
N VAL A 264 0.31 -13.92 15.99
CA VAL A 264 1.22 -13.57 14.89
C VAL A 264 2.68 -13.77 15.31
N LEU A 265 3.07 -13.33 16.51
CA LEU A 265 4.43 -13.55 17.01
C LEU A 265 4.77 -15.02 17.23
N ASP A 266 3.80 -15.81 17.71
CA ASP A 266 3.92 -17.27 17.86
C ASP A 266 4.15 -17.93 16.51
N LEU A 267 3.35 -17.56 15.50
CA LEU A 267 3.51 -18.06 14.14
C LEU A 267 4.91 -17.74 13.59
N ILE A 268 5.42 -16.52 13.81
CA ILE A 268 6.76 -16.15 13.34
C ILE A 268 7.85 -16.96 14.08
N ASP A 269 7.73 -17.17 15.40
CA ASP A 269 8.69 -17.97 16.18
C ASP A 269 8.74 -19.43 15.70
N GLU A 270 7.56 -20.02 15.47
CA GLU A 270 7.43 -21.38 14.93
C GLU A 270 8.04 -21.48 13.53
N LEU A 271 7.73 -20.53 12.65
CA LEU A 271 8.22 -20.55 11.28
C LEU A 271 9.72 -20.30 11.17
N ILE A 272 10.33 -19.53 12.07
CA ILE A 272 11.78 -19.28 12.04
C ILE A 272 12.58 -20.41 12.73
N ASP A 273 11.92 -21.27 13.52
CA ASP A 273 12.55 -22.23 14.46
C ASP A 273 13.51 -21.51 15.44
N ASN A 274 13.06 -20.38 15.96
CA ASN A 274 13.81 -19.59 16.95
C ASN A 274 12.86 -18.96 17.96
N ARG A 275 13.01 -19.31 19.23
CA ARG A 275 12.20 -18.73 20.31
C ARG A 275 12.80 -17.40 20.73
N ARG A 276 12.07 -16.30 20.49
CA ARG A 276 12.46 -14.96 20.94
C ARG A 276 12.09 -14.73 22.39
N LEU A 277 12.87 -13.89 23.06
CA LEU A 277 12.54 -13.41 24.40
C LEU A 277 11.55 -12.26 24.29
N ARG A 278 10.42 -12.39 24.98
CA ARG A 278 9.31 -11.44 24.90
C ARG A 278 9.10 -10.75 26.24
N PHE A 279 9.08 -9.42 26.25
CA PHE A 279 8.83 -8.62 27.45
C PHE A 279 7.57 -7.80 27.27
N ASN A 280 6.62 -7.90 28.20
CA ASN A 280 5.40 -7.09 28.17
C ASN A 280 5.69 -5.71 28.75
N ILE A 281 5.53 -4.66 27.94
CA ILE A 281 5.76 -3.28 28.38
C ILE A 281 4.44 -2.50 28.41
N PRO A 282 4.09 -1.88 29.56
CA PRO A 282 2.97 -0.94 29.63
C PRO A 282 3.10 0.23 28.66
N LYS A 283 1.98 0.65 28.06
CA LYS A 283 1.90 1.77 27.11
C LYS A 283 2.67 3.05 27.53
N PRO A 284 2.50 3.59 28.76
CA PRO A 284 3.17 4.84 29.12
C PRO A 284 4.68 4.71 29.13
N ILE A 285 5.21 3.55 29.56
CA ILE A 285 6.65 3.27 29.57
C ILE A 285 7.16 3.19 28.13
N ALA A 286 6.47 2.46 27.26
CA ALA A 286 6.85 2.34 25.85
C ALA A 286 6.87 3.71 25.14
N LEU A 287 5.87 4.56 25.40
CA LEU A 287 5.81 5.93 24.84
C LEU A 287 6.91 6.83 25.40
N ALA A 288 7.22 6.75 26.69
CA ALA A 288 8.28 7.54 27.31
C ALA A 288 9.66 7.14 26.75
N VAL A 289 9.94 5.83 26.66
CA VAL A 289 11.18 5.29 26.10
C VAL A 289 11.32 5.72 24.63
N THR A 290 10.29 5.50 23.81
CA THR A 290 10.38 5.90 22.40
C THR A 290 10.54 7.40 22.23
N LYS A 291 9.83 8.25 22.99
CA LYS A 291 10.03 9.72 22.90
C LYS A 291 11.43 10.17 23.32
N ALA A 292 11.99 9.57 24.38
CA ALA A 292 13.32 9.90 24.88
C ALA A 292 14.45 9.43 23.92
N PHE A 293 14.25 8.27 23.28
CA PHE A 293 15.23 7.64 22.40
C PHE A 293 14.89 7.75 20.90
N TYR A 294 13.91 8.58 20.51
CA TYR A 294 13.61 8.90 19.11
C TYR A 294 14.69 9.84 18.54
N LEU A 295 15.95 9.41 18.60
CA LEU A 295 16.94 9.88 17.66
C LEU A 295 16.67 9.18 16.31
N PRO A 296 16.70 9.91 15.19
CA PRO A 296 16.34 9.41 13.86
C PRO A 296 17.22 8.25 13.34
N PHE A 297 18.16 7.76 14.14
CA PHE A 297 19.13 6.72 13.78
C PHE A 297 19.14 5.52 14.73
N LEU A 298 18.67 5.64 15.99
CA LEU A 298 18.95 4.63 17.02
C LEU A 298 17.80 3.64 17.30
N LEU A 299 16.54 4.01 17.05
CA LEU A 299 15.40 3.12 17.25
C LEU A 299 14.53 3.00 16.00
N THR A 300 14.26 1.76 15.61
CA THR A 300 13.39 1.38 14.49
C THR A 300 11.90 1.55 14.80
N ILE A 301 11.55 2.08 15.98
CA ILE A 301 10.18 2.17 16.50
C ILE A 301 9.81 3.64 16.70
N SER A 302 8.78 4.10 15.99
CA SER A 302 8.22 5.44 16.22
C SER A 302 7.17 5.42 17.35
N PRO A 303 6.95 6.54 18.06
CA PRO A 303 5.84 6.65 19.02
C PRO A 303 4.48 6.34 18.38
N GLU A 304 4.34 6.66 17.10
CA GLU A 304 3.15 6.35 16.30
C GLU A 304 2.95 4.85 16.09
N ASP A 305 4.03 4.08 15.89
CA ASP A 305 3.95 2.61 15.79
C ASP A 305 3.38 2.00 17.08
N ILE A 306 3.77 2.54 18.24
CA ILE A 306 3.22 2.09 19.52
C ILE A 306 1.72 2.32 19.54
N GLU A 307 1.26 3.54 19.29
CA GLU A 307 -0.17 3.85 19.27
C GLU A 307 -0.94 2.93 18.32
N ARG A 308 -0.41 2.69 17.11
CA ARG A 308 -1.03 1.78 16.13
C ARG A 308 -1.10 0.33 16.62
N LEU A 309 -0.09 -0.17 17.32
CA LEU A 309 -0.09 -1.54 17.87
C LEU A 309 -1.12 -1.76 18.99
N PHE A 310 -1.58 -0.70 19.66
CA PHE A 310 -2.68 -0.78 20.63
C PHE A 310 -4.06 -0.76 19.98
N ILE A 311 -4.18 -0.41 18.70
CA ILE A 311 -5.44 -0.35 17.97
C ILE A 311 -5.73 -1.72 17.35
N SER A 312 -6.93 -2.23 17.57
CA SER A 312 -7.41 -3.46 16.95
C SER A 312 -8.12 -3.16 15.63
N ASP A 313 -8.00 -4.07 14.67
CA ASP A 313 -8.65 -3.99 13.38
C ASP A 313 -10.18 -4.02 13.51
N LYS A 314 -10.83 -2.93 13.09
CA LYS A 314 -12.29 -2.81 13.04
C LYS A 314 -12.77 -2.98 11.60
N ILE A 315 -13.76 -3.84 11.38
CA ILE A 315 -14.45 -3.97 10.09
C ILE A 315 -15.66 -3.05 10.11
N THR A 316 -15.88 -2.32 9.03
CA THR A 316 -17.12 -1.58 8.83
C THR A 316 -18.21 -2.53 8.32
N LEU A 317 -19.34 -2.61 9.04
CA LEU A 317 -20.47 -3.44 8.62
C LEU A 317 -21.00 -2.96 7.26
N GLY A 318 -21.07 -3.86 6.28
CA GLY A 318 -21.55 -3.57 4.93
C GLY A 318 -20.50 -2.96 3.98
N ALA A 319 -19.23 -2.86 4.39
CA ALA A 319 -18.16 -2.48 3.46
C ALA A 319 -17.89 -3.59 2.43
N LYS A 320 -17.55 -3.20 1.20
CA LYS A 320 -17.18 -4.14 0.13
C LYS A 320 -15.82 -4.77 0.44
N THR A 321 -15.64 -6.05 0.12
CA THR A 321 -14.47 -6.85 0.50
C THR A 321 -13.82 -7.52 -0.71
N PHE A 322 -12.93 -8.49 -0.47
CA PHE A 322 -12.36 -9.34 -1.52
C PHE A 322 -13.41 -10.21 -2.23
N GLU A 323 -14.50 -10.56 -1.55
CA GLU A 323 -15.55 -11.41 -2.12
C GLU A 323 -16.27 -10.70 -3.27
N ASP A 324 -16.55 -9.41 -3.14
CA ASP A 324 -17.16 -8.57 -4.18
C ASP A 324 -16.29 -8.45 -5.44
N LEU A 325 -14.98 -8.66 -5.29
CA LEU A 325 -14.02 -8.63 -6.39
C LEU A 325 -13.73 -10.04 -6.94
N GLY A 326 -14.41 -11.08 -6.43
CA GLY A 326 -14.19 -12.48 -6.82
C GLY A 326 -12.79 -12.99 -6.48
N ILE A 327 -12.20 -12.52 -5.38
CA ILE A 327 -10.86 -12.90 -4.91
C ILE A 327 -10.98 -13.71 -3.64
N ARG A 328 -10.31 -14.86 -3.59
CA ARG A 328 -10.13 -15.61 -2.35
C ARG A 328 -8.78 -15.24 -1.75
N PRO A 329 -8.73 -14.50 -0.62
CA PRO A 329 -7.48 -14.06 -0.03
C PRO A 329 -6.70 -15.24 0.56
N LEU A 330 -5.38 -15.18 0.47
CA LEU A 330 -4.46 -16.20 0.97
C LEU A 330 -4.32 -16.09 2.49
N SER A 331 -4.28 -17.24 3.16
CA SER A 331 -4.08 -17.29 4.61
C SER A 331 -2.62 -17.01 4.98
N LEU A 332 -2.43 -16.37 6.13
CA LEU A 332 -1.10 -16.03 6.65
C LEU A 332 -0.24 -17.29 6.87
N GLU A 333 -0.81 -18.33 7.47
CA GLU A 333 -0.11 -19.55 7.87
C GLU A 333 0.49 -20.30 6.66
N MET A 334 -0.21 -20.31 5.53
CA MET A 334 0.24 -21.04 4.33
C MET A 334 1.37 -20.32 3.59
N ASN A 335 1.35 -18.98 3.56
CA ASN A 335 2.21 -18.19 2.68
C ASN A 335 3.35 -17.43 3.39
N SER A 336 3.29 -17.28 4.70
CA SER A 336 4.29 -16.56 5.48
C SER A 336 5.68 -17.19 5.43
N LEU A 337 5.79 -18.50 5.17
CA LEU A 337 7.10 -19.17 5.06
C LEU A 337 7.97 -18.53 3.97
N GLY A 338 7.41 -18.19 2.80
CA GLY A 338 8.20 -17.62 1.70
C GLY A 338 8.93 -16.34 2.11
N VAL A 339 8.27 -15.53 2.95
CA VAL A 339 8.79 -14.29 3.52
C VAL A 339 9.81 -14.55 4.62
N LEU A 340 9.50 -15.49 5.51
CA LEU A 340 10.26 -15.72 6.75
C LEU A 340 11.44 -16.68 6.58
N ARG A 341 11.50 -17.45 5.48
CA ARG A 341 12.55 -18.45 5.25
C ARG A 341 13.96 -17.88 5.37
N ARG A 342 14.18 -16.63 4.92
CA ARG A 342 15.49 -15.96 5.01
C ARG A 342 15.98 -15.70 6.44
N PHE A 343 15.08 -15.73 7.43
CA PHE A 343 15.42 -15.52 8.85
C PHE A 343 15.66 -16.83 9.60
N ARG A 344 15.39 -17.99 8.96
CA ARG A 344 15.65 -19.29 9.56
C ARG A 344 17.14 -19.51 9.77
N THR A 345 17.45 -20.29 10.80
CA THR A 345 18.82 -20.79 10.98
C THR A 345 19.23 -21.67 9.79
N PRO A 346 20.53 -21.77 9.46
CA PRO A 346 21.01 -22.63 8.38
C PRO A 346 20.53 -24.08 8.48
N LYS A 347 20.32 -24.59 9.71
CA LYS A 347 19.82 -25.95 9.98
C LYS A 347 18.34 -26.14 9.63
N ALA A 348 17.54 -25.09 9.74
CA ALA A 348 16.10 -25.11 9.51
C ALA A 348 15.70 -24.58 8.11
N TYR A 349 16.64 -24.02 7.35
CA TYR A 349 16.38 -23.33 6.09
C TYR A 349 15.65 -24.19 5.07
N ASP A 350 16.11 -25.42 4.86
CA ASP A 350 15.55 -26.38 3.89
C ASP A 350 14.39 -27.21 4.44
N GLN A 351 14.07 -27.08 5.74
CA GLN A 351 13.04 -27.90 6.36
C GLN A 351 11.65 -27.50 5.87
N PRO A 352 10.77 -28.47 5.54
CA PRO A 352 9.40 -28.17 5.17
C PRO A 352 8.60 -27.61 6.36
N LEU A 353 7.43 -27.01 6.07
CA LEU A 353 6.47 -26.61 7.10
C LEU A 353 6.07 -27.83 7.96
N GLY A 354 6.00 -27.65 9.29
CA GLY A 354 5.61 -28.70 10.22
C GLY A 354 6.70 -29.67 10.66
N TYR A 355 7.97 -29.44 10.31
CA TYR A 355 9.09 -30.22 10.85
C TYR A 355 9.36 -29.81 12.31
N SER A 356 8.65 -30.41 13.27
CA SER A 356 9.04 -30.34 14.68
C SER A 356 10.32 -31.14 14.88
N ARG A 357 11.33 -30.57 15.55
CA ARG A 357 12.50 -31.35 15.99
C ARG A 357 12.00 -32.59 16.75
N PRO A 358 12.57 -33.79 16.54
CA PRO A 358 12.14 -35.00 17.24
C PRO A 358 12.21 -34.89 18.77
N ILE A 359 12.96 -33.92 19.31
CA ILE A 359 13.10 -33.66 20.75
C ILE A 359 11.87 -32.93 21.34
N GLU A 360 11.09 -32.18 20.54
CA GLU A 360 9.95 -31.38 21.05
C GLU A 360 8.59 -32.08 20.97
N LYS A 361 8.42 -33.13 20.16
CA LYS A 361 7.17 -33.94 20.14
C LYS A 361 6.84 -34.49 21.53
N ASN A 362 7.84 -34.95 22.27
CA ASN A 362 7.70 -35.45 23.64
C ASN A 362 7.24 -34.39 24.67
N LYS A 363 7.39 -33.08 24.40
CA LYS A 363 6.92 -32.01 25.31
C LYS A 363 5.53 -31.51 24.97
N VAL A 364 5.14 -31.55 23.69
CA VAL A 364 3.80 -31.17 23.24
C VAL A 364 2.78 -32.27 23.56
N GLU A 365 3.17 -33.55 23.43
CA GLU A 365 2.34 -34.69 23.87
C GLU A 365 2.16 -34.70 25.39
N LYS A 366 3.23 -34.50 26.17
CA LYS A 366 3.13 -34.34 27.64
C LYS A 366 2.25 -33.18 28.09
N LYS A 367 2.21 -32.07 27.34
CA LYS A 367 1.30 -30.96 27.66
C LYS A 367 -0.15 -31.28 27.34
N ARG A 368 -0.44 -32.09 26.32
CA ARG A 368 -1.81 -32.49 25.97
C ARG A 368 -2.40 -33.50 26.97
N GLU A 369 -1.57 -34.39 27.53
CA GLU A 369 -1.98 -35.32 28.59
C GLU A 369 -2.41 -34.59 29.88
N ILE A 370 -1.74 -33.50 30.24
CA ILE A 370 -2.06 -32.73 31.48
C ILE A 370 -3.42 -32.00 31.39
N TYR A 371 -3.92 -31.71 30.18
CA TYR A 371 -5.23 -31.04 29.99
C TYR A 371 -6.38 -32.02 29.69
N THR A 372 -6.13 -33.33 29.68
CA THR A 372 -7.18 -34.35 29.49
C THR A 372 -7.54 -35.09 30.79
N GLU A 373 -6.89 -34.77 31.91
CA GLU A 373 -7.16 -35.37 33.24
C GLU A 373 -7.86 -34.43 34.25
N TYR A 374 -8.53 -33.36 33.80
CA TYR A 374 -9.41 -32.55 34.67
C TYR A 374 -10.74 -32.20 34.03
#